data_AF-A0A2E6ILC3-F1
#
_entry.id   AF-A0A2E6ILC3-F1
#
_cell.length_a   1.000
_cell.length_b   1.000
_cell.length_c   1.000
_cell.angle_alpha   90.00
_cell.angle_beta   90.00
_cell.angle_gamma   90.00
#
_symmetry.space_group_name_H-M   'P 1'
#
loop_
_entity.id
_entity.type
_entity.pdbx_description
1 polymer ?
#
loop_
_entity_poly.entity_id
_entity_poly.type
_entity_poly.pdbx_seq_one_letter_code
_entity_poly.pdbx_strand_id
1 'polypeptide(L)'
;MSFIQKIIIRNKFLIALIIISCNENTKINTSTSKEKVDGMVWIKGGTFGMGANENDTYAEPHEKPKHAVKVDGFYMDETEVTNEEFEEFVNATGYITTAEKYVDWETLKKELPANTPKFHDSLLDCGSFVFMTKKSQNSWWDFKNGANWKNPQGKGSSIVGKEKHPVVHISYKDALAYCEWTGKRLPTEAEWEYAARGGKKNKIYFWGNLANNLSLNINIWTGNFPSKNSKEDGFEKSAPVKSFPPNEFGLYEISGNVWEWTSDWYNVMYYAECLKTGLINNPRGAQKAYDPNSRHGLSAHANVKVIRGGSFLCHNSYCANYRVSSRHPQGIEDTAEHIGFRTVLDEKK
;
A
#
# COMPACT_ATOMS: atom_id res chain seq x y z
N MET A 1 71.72 43.48 72.31
CA MET A 1 72.66 42.42 71.85
C MET A 1 71.86 41.36 71.10
N SER A 2 72.33 40.96 69.90
CA SER A 2 72.12 39.69 69.16
C SER A 2 70.72 39.05 69.05
N PHE A 3 70.12 38.83 67.86
CA PHE A 3 70.43 37.78 66.84
C PHE A 3 70.10 36.33 67.31
N ILE A 4 69.46 35.42 66.54
CA ILE A 4 68.92 35.36 65.16
C ILE A 4 67.76 34.32 65.15
N GLN A 5 66.51 34.65 64.76
CA GLN A 5 65.86 34.49 63.44
C GLN A 5 65.94 33.11 62.76
N LYS A 6 64.80 32.38 62.67
CA LYS A 6 64.29 31.80 61.40
C LYS A 6 62.82 31.38 61.46
N ILE A 7 62.15 31.59 60.33
CA ILE A 7 60.70 31.45 60.07
C ILE A 7 60.39 30.04 59.54
N ILE A 8 59.19 29.50 59.81
CA ILE A 8 58.32 28.80 58.83
C ILE A 8 56.86 28.79 59.33
N ILE A 9 56.10 29.74 58.78
CA ILE A 9 54.70 29.73 58.33
C ILE A 9 53.70 28.76 59.01
N ARG A 10 52.69 29.34 59.69
CA ARG A 10 51.40 28.71 60.04
C ARG A 10 50.56 28.48 58.78
N ASN A 11 49.90 27.32 58.67
CA ASN A 11 48.61 27.20 58.01
C ASN A 11 47.76 26.07 58.61
N LYS A 12 46.70 26.43 59.34
CA LYS A 12 45.65 25.50 59.78
C LYS A 12 44.51 25.60 58.76
N PHE A 13 44.35 24.60 57.90
CA PHE A 13 43.18 24.53 57.01
C PHE A 13 41.96 24.02 57.77
N LEU A 14 40.91 24.83 57.81
CA LEU A 14 39.60 24.46 58.31
C LEU A 14 38.86 23.72 57.18
N ILE A 15 38.47 22.46 57.40
CA ILE A 15 37.66 21.71 56.44
C ILE A 15 36.19 22.07 56.67
N ALA A 16 35.62 22.87 55.76
CA ALA A 16 34.19 23.12 55.71
C ALA A 16 33.52 22.04 54.84
N LEU A 17 32.59 21.26 55.40
CA LEU A 17 31.73 20.40 54.59
C LEU A 17 30.73 21.27 53.83
N ILE A 18 30.86 21.30 52.51
CA ILE A 18 29.81 21.81 51.61
C ILE A 18 28.98 20.61 51.14
N ILE A 19 27.75 20.50 51.65
CA ILE A 19 26.78 19.51 51.18
C ILE A 19 26.18 20.05 49.87
N ILE A 20 26.72 19.61 48.74
CA ILE A 20 26.15 19.92 47.42
C ILE A 20 25.00 18.95 47.16
N SER A 21 23.78 19.48 47.20
CA SER A 21 22.58 18.75 46.77
C SER A 21 22.53 18.71 45.24
N CYS A 22 23.04 17.62 44.64
CA CYS A 22 22.83 17.33 43.23
C CYS A 22 21.44 16.72 43.02
N ASN A 23 20.46 17.58 42.73
CA ASN A 23 19.13 17.14 42.29
C ASN A 23 19.17 16.75 40.81
N GLU A 24 19.72 15.57 40.50
CA GLU A 24 19.73 15.02 39.15
C GLU A 24 18.32 14.57 38.73
N ASN A 25 17.53 15.51 38.24
CA ASN A 25 16.39 15.23 37.37
C ASN A 25 16.88 14.69 36.03
N THR A 26 17.38 13.45 36.04
CA THR A 26 17.58 12.64 34.85
C THR A 26 16.22 12.39 34.21
N LYS A 27 15.85 13.25 33.25
CA LYS A 27 14.82 12.91 32.26
C LYS A 27 15.33 11.69 31.51
N ILE A 28 14.87 10.52 31.94
CA ILE A 28 15.02 9.29 31.17
C ILE A 28 14.22 9.53 29.88
N ASN A 29 14.92 9.94 28.82
CA ASN A 29 14.38 9.89 27.48
C ASN A 29 14.24 8.41 27.12
N THR A 30 13.14 7.80 27.51
CA THR A 30 12.67 6.52 26.98
C THR A 30 12.23 6.73 25.54
N SER A 31 13.20 7.01 24.67
CA SER A 31 13.14 6.69 23.27
C SER A 31 13.20 5.16 23.18
N THR A 32 12.08 4.51 23.48
CA THR A 32 11.85 3.11 23.16
C THR A 32 11.91 2.98 21.64
N SER A 33 13.10 2.68 21.13
CA SER A 33 13.28 2.17 19.78
C SER A 33 12.38 0.93 19.67
N LYS A 34 11.36 1.01 18.83
CA LYS A 34 10.43 -0.09 18.56
C LYS A 34 11.23 -1.29 18.04
N GLU A 35 10.74 -2.49 18.33
CA GLU A 35 11.39 -3.72 17.92
C GLU A 35 11.61 -3.72 16.41
N LYS A 36 12.81 -4.11 15.95
CA LYS A 36 13.08 -4.16 14.51
C LYS A 36 12.41 -5.41 13.94
N VAL A 37 11.42 -5.21 13.09
CA VAL A 37 10.85 -6.28 12.25
C VAL A 37 11.49 -6.18 10.87
N ASP A 38 12.21 -7.22 10.44
CA ASP A 38 12.91 -7.18 9.16
C ASP A 38 11.93 -7.03 7.98
N GLY A 39 12.28 -6.17 7.03
CA GLY A 39 11.43 -5.80 5.89
C GLY A 39 10.29 -4.83 6.22
N MET A 40 10.11 -4.41 7.48
CA MET A 40 9.01 -3.53 7.89
C MET A 40 9.47 -2.27 8.64
N VAL A 41 8.77 -1.17 8.40
CA VAL A 41 8.96 0.12 9.10
C VAL A 41 7.88 0.34 10.14
N TRP A 42 8.27 0.88 11.30
CA TRP A 42 7.33 1.31 12.33
C TRP A 42 6.66 2.64 11.94
N ILE A 43 5.39 2.57 11.61
CA ILE A 43 4.54 3.75 11.36
C ILE A 43 4.01 4.24 12.71
N LYS A 44 4.58 5.34 13.20
CA LYS A 44 4.09 5.99 14.42
C LYS A 44 2.68 6.56 14.17
N GLY A 45 1.70 6.05 14.90
CA GLY A 45 0.31 6.52 14.84
C GLY A 45 0.11 8.01 15.14
N GLY A 46 -1.00 8.56 14.66
CA GLY A 46 -1.38 9.96 14.80
C GLY A 46 -2.70 10.29 14.12
N THR A 47 -3.01 11.57 14.01
CA THR A 47 -4.24 12.07 13.37
C THR A 47 -3.94 12.79 12.06
N PHE A 48 -4.72 12.52 11.03
CA PHE A 48 -4.61 13.15 9.71
C PHE A 48 -5.99 13.47 9.10
N GLY A 49 -5.98 14.26 8.04
CA GLY A 49 -7.15 14.47 7.19
C GLY A 49 -7.11 13.48 6.03
N MET A 50 -7.96 12.46 6.09
CA MET A 50 -8.09 11.40 5.08
C MET A 50 -8.97 11.86 3.93
N GLY A 51 -8.60 11.53 2.69
CA GLY A 51 -9.27 11.95 1.46
C GLY A 51 -8.63 13.15 0.75
N ALA A 52 -9.16 13.47 -0.43
CA ALA A 52 -8.55 14.39 -1.36
C ALA A 52 -8.45 15.83 -0.86
N ASN A 53 -7.48 16.58 -1.41
CA ASN A 53 -7.38 18.02 -1.19
C ASN A 53 -8.37 18.77 -2.08
N GLU A 54 -8.81 19.96 -1.64
CA GLU A 54 -9.70 20.82 -2.44
C GLU A 54 -9.05 21.29 -3.75
N ASN A 55 -7.73 21.52 -3.72
CA ASN A 55 -6.92 21.91 -4.87
C ASN A 55 -6.45 20.72 -5.73
N ASP A 56 -6.90 19.49 -5.43
CA ASP A 56 -6.65 18.33 -6.29
C ASP A 56 -7.68 18.29 -7.42
N THR A 57 -7.25 18.72 -8.61
CA THR A 57 -8.06 18.80 -9.83
C THR A 57 -8.37 17.43 -10.43
N TYR A 58 -7.65 16.39 -10.04
CA TYR A 58 -7.87 15.02 -10.51
C TYR A 58 -8.73 14.19 -9.55
N ALA A 59 -9.00 14.70 -8.34
CA ALA A 59 -9.74 13.97 -7.33
C ALA A 59 -11.22 13.77 -7.67
N GLU A 60 -11.62 12.51 -7.84
CA GLU A 60 -12.98 12.09 -8.11
C GLU A 60 -13.90 12.33 -6.89
N PRO A 61 -15.25 12.37 -7.08
CA PRO A 61 -16.19 12.65 -6.00
C PRO A 61 -16.12 11.67 -4.81
N HIS A 62 -15.75 10.39 -5.05
CA HIS A 62 -15.68 9.35 -4.03
C HIS A 62 -14.42 9.42 -3.13
N GLU A 63 -13.42 10.23 -3.51
CA GLU A 63 -12.25 10.58 -2.69
C GLU A 63 -12.55 11.74 -1.71
N LYS A 64 -13.76 12.31 -1.78
CA LYS A 64 -14.23 13.46 -1.02
C LYS A 64 -15.47 13.05 -0.20
N PRO A 65 -15.78 13.73 0.92
CA PRO A 65 -15.03 14.82 1.53
C PRO A 65 -13.80 14.34 2.30
N LYS A 66 -12.86 15.27 2.54
CA LYS A 66 -11.79 15.05 3.51
C LYS A 66 -12.36 15.03 4.93
N HIS A 67 -11.96 14.07 5.75
CA HIS A 67 -12.46 13.86 7.10
C HIS A 67 -11.33 13.50 8.08
N ALA A 68 -11.58 13.61 9.39
CA ALA A 68 -10.54 13.44 10.41
C ALA A 68 -10.43 11.98 10.88
N VAL A 69 -9.23 11.42 10.76
CA VAL A 69 -8.94 10.03 11.15
C VAL A 69 -7.73 9.98 12.07
N LYS A 70 -7.84 9.23 13.15
CA LYS A 70 -6.71 8.78 13.99
C LYS A 70 -6.39 7.33 13.65
N VAL A 71 -5.11 7.04 13.45
CA VAL A 71 -4.57 5.68 13.32
C VAL A 71 -3.59 5.47 14.48
N ASP A 72 -3.63 4.31 15.15
CA ASP A 72 -2.63 3.92 16.15
C ASP A 72 -1.30 3.49 15.47
N GLY A 73 -0.31 3.06 16.25
CA GLY A 73 0.99 2.63 15.71
C GLY A 73 0.95 1.18 15.18
N PHE A 74 1.60 0.94 14.04
CA PHE A 74 1.68 -0.37 13.38
C PHE A 74 2.99 -0.49 12.58
N TYR A 75 3.38 -1.71 12.23
CA TYR A 75 4.44 -1.96 11.26
C TYR A 75 3.84 -2.11 9.86
N MET A 76 4.52 -1.60 8.83
CA MET A 76 4.15 -1.78 7.42
C MET A 76 5.35 -2.27 6.62
N ASP A 77 5.15 -3.18 5.66
CA ASP A 77 6.23 -3.60 4.75
C ASP A 77 6.81 -2.38 4.01
N GLU A 78 8.15 -2.32 3.95
CA GLU A 78 8.89 -1.28 3.24
C GLU A 78 8.50 -1.20 1.75
N THR A 79 8.13 -2.33 1.16
CA THR A 79 7.85 -2.52 -0.26
C THR A 79 6.51 -3.21 -0.48
N GLU A 80 6.09 -3.32 -1.74
CA GLU A 80 5.15 -4.36 -2.16
C GLU A 80 5.75 -5.76 -1.90
N VAL A 81 4.91 -6.79 -1.73
CA VAL A 81 5.36 -8.19 -1.65
C VAL A 81 5.95 -8.60 -2.99
N THR A 82 7.13 -9.20 -2.96
CA THR A 82 7.91 -9.57 -4.15
C THR A 82 7.59 -10.97 -4.66
N ASN A 83 8.01 -11.27 -5.90
CA ASN A 83 7.87 -12.61 -6.48
C ASN A 83 8.63 -13.69 -5.69
N GLU A 84 9.81 -13.37 -5.13
CA GLU A 84 10.57 -14.31 -4.29
C GLU A 84 9.84 -14.63 -2.97
N GLU A 85 9.32 -13.63 -2.28
CA GLU A 85 8.59 -13.82 -1.01
C GLU A 85 7.29 -14.61 -1.24
N PHE A 86 6.60 -14.33 -2.34
CA PHE A 86 5.40 -15.10 -2.70
C PHE A 86 5.73 -16.52 -3.19
N GLU A 87 6.91 -16.74 -3.80
CA GLU A 87 7.40 -18.08 -4.12
C GLU A 87 7.75 -18.89 -2.86
N GLU A 88 8.35 -18.27 -1.84
CA GLU A 88 8.55 -18.91 -0.53
C GLU A 88 7.22 -19.36 0.09
N PHE A 89 6.20 -18.49 0.10
CA PHE A 89 4.84 -18.83 0.54
C PHE A 89 4.27 -20.04 -0.22
N VAL A 90 4.29 -20.01 -1.55
CA VAL A 90 3.73 -21.09 -2.38
C VAL A 90 4.51 -22.40 -2.19
N ASN A 91 5.83 -22.34 -2.09
CA ASN A 91 6.67 -23.52 -1.85
C ASN A 91 6.46 -24.12 -0.45
N ALA A 92 6.24 -23.29 0.57
CA ALA A 92 6.01 -23.74 1.94
C ALA A 92 4.61 -24.34 2.16
N THR A 93 3.60 -23.89 1.39
CA THR A 93 2.18 -24.22 1.62
C THR A 93 1.54 -25.08 0.54
N GLY A 94 2.14 -25.16 -0.65
CA GLY A 94 1.50 -25.73 -1.84
C GLY A 94 0.32 -24.89 -2.37
N TYR A 95 0.24 -23.61 -2.01
CA TYR A 95 -0.88 -22.74 -2.38
C TYR A 95 -1.02 -22.58 -3.90
N ILE A 96 -2.27 -22.60 -4.37
CA ILE A 96 -2.65 -22.38 -5.77
C ILE A 96 -3.48 -21.09 -5.80
N THR A 97 -3.09 -20.10 -6.62
CA THR A 97 -3.79 -18.81 -6.62
C THR A 97 -5.15 -18.86 -7.33
N THR A 98 -5.97 -17.84 -7.16
CA THR A 98 -7.24 -17.69 -7.90
C THR A 98 -7.02 -17.71 -9.41
N ALA A 99 -5.97 -17.06 -9.92
CA ALA A 99 -5.61 -17.08 -11.35
C ALA A 99 -5.13 -18.46 -11.86
N GLU A 100 -4.74 -19.38 -10.97
CA GLU A 100 -4.33 -20.75 -11.32
C GLU A 100 -5.50 -21.76 -11.27
N LYS A 101 -6.66 -21.40 -10.71
CA LYS A 101 -7.82 -22.28 -10.55
C LYS A 101 -8.72 -22.26 -11.78
N TYR A 102 -9.14 -23.44 -12.23
CA TYR A 102 -10.24 -23.59 -13.20
C TYR A 102 -11.58 -23.37 -12.49
N VAL A 103 -12.48 -22.60 -13.10
CA VAL A 103 -13.82 -22.33 -12.54
C VAL A 103 -14.80 -23.38 -13.03
N ASP A 104 -15.07 -24.38 -12.19
CA ASP A 104 -16.10 -25.38 -12.49
C ASP A 104 -17.50 -24.75 -12.62
N TRP A 105 -18.11 -24.90 -13.79
CA TRP A 105 -19.47 -24.40 -14.09
C TRP A 105 -20.52 -24.96 -13.14
N GLU A 106 -20.41 -26.24 -12.75
CA GLU A 106 -21.40 -26.90 -11.88
C GLU A 106 -21.37 -26.34 -10.45
N THR A 107 -20.25 -25.74 -10.05
CA THR A 107 -20.09 -24.98 -8.82
C THR A 107 -20.55 -23.53 -9.00
N LEU A 108 -20.03 -22.83 -10.02
CA LEU A 108 -20.36 -21.42 -10.28
C LEU A 108 -21.87 -21.17 -10.45
N LYS A 109 -22.58 -22.05 -11.16
CA LYS A 109 -24.03 -21.90 -11.41
C LYS A 109 -24.91 -21.94 -10.16
N LYS A 110 -24.37 -22.40 -9.01
CA LYS A 110 -25.07 -22.42 -7.72
C LYS A 110 -25.10 -21.03 -7.05
N GLU A 111 -24.15 -20.17 -7.40
CA GLU A 111 -24.01 -18.81 -6.87
C GLU A 111 -24.64 -17.75 -7.80
N LEU A 112 -24.87 -18.11 -9.07
CA LEU A 112 -25.51 -17.26 -10.07
C LEU A 112 -27.04 -17.28 -9.98
N PRO A 113 -27.74 -16.23 -10.46
CA PRO A 113 -29.20 -16.23 -10.58
C PRO A 113 -29.73 -17.42 -11.39
N ALA A 114 -30.91 -17.91 -11.02
CA ALA A 114 -31.57 -19.02 -11.72
C ALA A 114 -31.75 -18.70 -13.22
N ASN A 115 -31.46 -19.69 -14.06
CA ASN A 115 -31.45 -19.61 -15.52
C ASN A 115 -30.32 -18.77 -16.16
N THR A 116 -29.25 -18.45 -15.43
CA THR A 116 -28.04 -17.89 -16.05
C THR A 116 -27.46 -18.90 -17.06
N PRO A 117 -27.32 -18.55 -18.37
CA PRO A 117 -26.75 -19.46 -19.37
C PRO A 117 -25.31 -19.85 -19.04
N LYS A 118 -24.89 -21.06 -19.44
CA LYS A 118 -23.49 -21.47 -19.31
C LYS A 118 -22.59 -20.50 -20.07
N PHE A 119 -21.62 -19.91 -19.36
CA PHE A 119 -20.57 -19.11 -19.98
C PHE A 119 -19.72 -19.95 -20.92
N HIS A 120 -19.22 -19.35 -22.00
CA HIS A 120 -18.31 -20.02 -22.93
C HIS A 120 -17.09 -20.55 -22.16
N ASP A 121 -16.60 -21.75 -22.46
CA ASP A 121 -15.59 -22.44 -21.64
C ASP A 121 -14.28 -21.64 -21.49
N SER A 122 -13.94 -20.78 -22.45
CA SER A 122 -12.81 -19.85 -22.35
C SER A 122 -12.92 -18.79 -21.23
N LEU A 123 -14.10 -18.61 -20.64
CA LEU A 123 -14.37 -17.74 -19.48
C LEU A 123 -14.35 -18.53 -18.16
N LEU A 124 -14.15 -19.85 -18.22
CA LEU A 124 -14.05 -20.76 -17.08
C LEU A 124 -12.61 -21.29 -16.90
N ASP A 125 -11.78 -21.16 -17.94
CA ASP A 125 -10.35 -21.45 -17.90
C ASP A 125 -9.60 -20.60 -16.86
N CYS A 126 -8.53 -21.18 -16.29
CA CYS A 126 -7.61 -20.44 -15.42
C CYS A 126 -6.86 -19.37 -16.22
N GLY A 127 -6.69 -18.19 -15.64
CA GLY A 127 -6.12 -17.03 -16.31
C GLY A 127 -6.32 -15.75 -15.53
N SER A 128 -5.93 -14.64 -16.14
CA SER A 128 -5.95 -13.33 -15.52
C SER A 128 -5.96 -12.21 -16.56
N PHE A 129 -6.32 -10.98 -16.17
CA PHE A 129 -6.34 -9.85 -17.09
C PHE A 129 -4.93 -9.30 -17.36
N VAL A 130 -4.61 -9.16 -18.64
CA VAL A 130 -3.37 -8.54 -19.14
C VAL A 130 -3.72 -7.32 -19.99
N PHE A 131 -2.85 -6.31 -19.94
CA PHE A 131 -2.96 -5.09 -20.71
C PHE A 131 -2.42 -5.30 -22.13
N MET A 132 -3.16 -4.81 -23.12
CA MET A 132 -2.85 -4.89 -24.53
C MET A 132 -2.89 -3.49 -25.17
N THR A 133 -1.78 -3.08 -25.79
CA THR A 133 -1.66 -1.77 -26.48
C THR A 133 -2.63 -1.61 -27.67
N LYS A 134 -3.13 -2.73 -28.21
CA LYS A 134 -4.19 -2.74 -29.23
C LYS A 134 -5.54 -2.95 -28.56
N LYS A 135 -6.41 -1.94 -28.66
CA LYS A 135 -7.78 -1.95 -28.13
C LYS A 135 -8.63 -3.04 -28.81
N SER A 136 -8.92 -4.14 -28.12
CA SER A 136 -9.86 -5.17 -28.56
C SER A 136 -11.27 -4.83 -28.08
N GLN A 137 -12.26 -4.79 -28.98
CA GLN A 137 -13.68 -4.62 -28.63
C GLN A 137 -13.97 -3.50 -27.60
N ASN A 138 -13.32 -2.34 -27.75
CA ASN A 138 -13.38 -1.19 -26.83
C ASN A 138 -12.72 -1.33 -25.44
N SER A 139 -11.99 -2.40 -25.17
CA SER A 139 -11.13 -2.58 -23.99
C SER A 139 -9.64 -2.61 -24.37
N TRP A 140 -8.76 -2.25 -23.43
CA TRP A 140 -7.31 -2.57 -23.48
C TRP A 140 -6.94 -3.71 -22.51
N TRP A 141 -7.93 -4.29 -21.83
CA TRP A 141 -7.80 -5.50 -21.03
C TRP A 141 -8.23 -6.71 -21.84
N ASP A 142 -7.37 -7.73 -21.88
CA ASP A 142 -7.61 -9.05 -22.46
C ASP A 142 -7.55 -10.11 -21.36
N PHE A 143 -8.48 -11.06 -21.35
CA PHE A 143 -8.42 -12.18 -20.40
C PHE A 143 -7.51 -13.27 -20.98
N LYS A 144 -6.40 -13.55 -20.30
CA LYS A 144 -5.33 -14.39 -20.83
C LYS A 144 -5.26 -15.73 -20.11
N ASN A 145 -5.67 -16.80 -20.79
CA ASN A 145 -5.61 -18.15 -20.25
C ASN A 145 -4.17 -18.51 -19.88
N GLY A 146 -3.99 -19.06 -18.68
CA GLY A 146 -2.69 -19.36 -18.07
C GLY A 146 -1.85 -18.15 -17.66
N ALA A 147 -2.39 -16.92 -17.68
CA ALA A 147 -1.72 -15.78 -17.03
C ALA A 147 -1.95 -15.83 -15.52
N ASN A 148 -0.85 -15.83 -14.77
CA ASN A 148 -0.81 -15.95 -13.32
C ASN A 148 0.51 -15.37 -12.79
N TRP A 149 0.71 -15.39 -11.48
CA TRP A 149 1.90 -14.81 -10.84
C TRP A 149 3.22 -15.38 -11.37
N LYS A 150 3.30 -16.68 -11.70
CA LYS A 150 4.49 -17.32 -12.30
C LYS A 150 4.68 -16.98 -13.79
N ASN A 151 3.58 -16.73 -14.51
CA ASN A 151 3.54 -16.50 -15.95
C ASN A 151 2.75 -15.20 -16.26
N PRO A 152 3.26 -13.99 -15.96
CA PRO A 152 2.42 -12.78 -15.93
C PRO A 152 1.80 -12.36 -17.29
N GLN A 153 2.32 -12.83 -18.42
CA GLN A 153 1.72 -12.59 -19.74
C GLN A 153 1.08 -13.85 -20.36
N GLY A 154 0.82 -14.86 -19.53
CA GLY A 154 0.35 -16.18 -19.97
C GLY A 154 1.49 -17.11 -20.37
N LYS A 155 1.09 -18.27 -20.88
CA LYS A 155 1.97 -19.39 -21.26
C LYS A 155 3.21 -18.94 -22.05
N GLY A 156 4.39 -19.23 -21.50
CA GLY A 156 5.70 -18.92 -22.11
C GLY A 156 6.35 -17.63 -21.61
N SER A 157 5.65 -16.83 -20.81
CA SER A 157 6.28 -15.81 -19.96
C SER A 157 6.78 -16.42 -18.64
N SER A 158 7.67 -15.73 -17.92
CA SER A 158 8.11 -16.16 -16.58
C SER A 158 8.52 -14.97 -15.71
N ILE A 159 8.74 -15.25 -14.42
CA ILE A 159 9.32 -14.34 -13.42
C ILE A 159 10.84 -14.51 -13.24
N VAL A 160 11.52 -15.31 -14.07
CA VAL A 160 12.99 -15.48 -13.99
C VAL A 160 13.69 -14.15 -14.25
N GLY A 161 14.56 -13.72 -13.33
CA GLY A 161 15.19 -12.39 -13.36
C GLY A 161 14.26 -11.26 -12.89
N LYS A 162 13.13 -11.58 -12.25
CA LYS A 162 12.15 -10.64 -11.68
C LYS A 162 11.82 -10.95 -10.22
N GLU A 163 12.74 -11.59 -9.52
CA GLU A 163 12.61 -12.03 -8.12
C GLU A 163 12.21 -10.84 -7.23
N LYS A 164 12.86 -9.68 -7.43
CA LYS A 164 12.59 -8.42 -6.71
C LYS A 164 11.46 -7.56 -7.30
N HIS A 165 10.73 -8.00 -8.32
CA HIS A 165 9.52 -7.28 -8.77
C HIS A 165 8.35 -7.60 -7.84
N PRO A 166 7.35 -6.71 -7.70
CA PRO A 166 6.12 -7.04 -6.99
C PRO A 166 5.42 -8.24 -7.63
N VAL A 167 4.82 -9.09 -6.79
CA VAL A 167 3.95 -10.17 -7.25
C VAL A 167 2.63 -9.60 -7.76
N VAL A 168 2.16 -10.13 -8.91
CA VAL A 168 0.95 -9.68 -9.60
C VAL A 168 0.03 -10.84 -9.96
N HIS A 169 -1.18 -10.55 -10.46
CA HIS A 169 -2.27 -11.53 -10.63
C HIS A 169 -2.77 -12.12 -9.30
N ILE A 170 -2.67 -11.34 -8.23
CA ILE A 170 -3.07 -11.72 -6.88
C ILE A 170 -4.48 -11.21 -6.60
N SER A 171 -5.42 -12.11 -6.32
CA SER A 171 -6.76 -11.76 -5.86
C SER A 171 -6.75 -11.35 -4.38
N TYR A 172 -7.84 -10.76 -3.90
CA TYR A 172 -7.96 -10.40 -2.48
C TYR A 172 -7.79 -11.63 -1.56
N LYS A 173 -8.26 -12.81 -1.99
CA LYS A 173 -8.11 -14.08 -1.26
C LYS A 173 -6.67 -14.58 -1.22
N ASP A 174 -5.93 -14.42 -2.32
CA ASP A 174 -4.52 -14.84 -2.41
C ASP A 174 -3.64 -13.99 -1.47
N ALA A 175 -3.89 -12.67 -1.45
CA ALA A 175 -3.21 -11.76 -0.54
C ALA A 175 -3.52 -12.05 0.95
N LEU A 176 -4.77 -12.42 1.27
CA LEU A 176 -5.14 -12.84 2.63
C LEU A 176 -4.46 -14.15 3.05
N ALA A 177 -4.36 -15.14 2.16
CA ALA A 177 -3.70 -16.41 2.47
C ALA A 177 -2.19 -16.22 2.76
N TYR A 178 -1.52 -15.33 2.01
CA TYR A 178 -0.15 -14.93 2.29
C TYR A 178 -0.02 -14.21 3.65
N CYS A 179 -0.95 -13.30 3.96
CA CYS A 179 -1.00 -12.61 5.25
C CYS A 179 -1.15 -13.60 6.42
N GLU A 180 -2.04 -14.58 6.30
CA GLU A 180 -2.26 -15.62 7.31
C GLU A 180 -0.98 -16.45 7.53
N TRP A 181 -0.33 -16.90 6.45
CA TRP A 181 0.94 -17.65 6.52
C TRP A 181 2.08 -16.85 7.19
N THR A 182 2.21 -15.56 6.87
CA THR A 182 3.22 -14.68 7.48
C THR A 182 2.87 -14.20 8.91
N GLY A 183 1.65 -14.47 9.39
CA GLY A 183 1.16 -13.92 10.67
C GLY A 183 0.92 -12.41 10.63
N LYS A 184 0.75 -11.83 9.43
CA LYS A 184 0.51 -10.42 9.16
C LYS A 184 -0.96 -10.20 8.71
N ARG A 185 -1.30 -9.01 8.25
CA ARG A 185 -2.61 -8.68 7.65
C ARG A 185 -2.48 -7.64 6.53
N LEU A 186 -3.53 -7.47 5.73
CA LEU A 186 -3.64 -6.31 4.85
C LEU A 186 -3.82 -5.01 5.66
N PRO A 187 -3.29 -3.87 5.18
CA PRO A 187 -3.57 -2.56 5.76
C PRO A 187 -5.05 -2.21 5.61
N THR A 188 -5.56 -1.38 6.51
CA THR A 188 -6.81 -0.66 6.25
C THR A 188 -6.59 0.43 5.21
N GLU A 189 -7.66 0.90 4.58
CA GLU A 189 -7.60 2.05 3.67
C GLU A 189 -6.98 3.28 4.36
N ALA A 190 -7.28 3.47 5.65
CA ALA A 190 -6.77 4.58 6.44
C ALA A 190 -5.31 4.41 6.88
N GLU A 191 -4.90 3.20 7.26
CA GLU A 191 -3.50 2.87 7.55
C GLU A 191 -2.64 3.11 6.30
N TRP A 192 -3.11 2.62 5.14
CA TRP A 192 -2.45 2.83 3.86
C TRP A 192 -2.32 4.31 3.51
N GLU A 193 -3.41 5.09 3.56
CA GLU A 193 -3.34 6.52 3.21
C GLU A 193 -2.48 7.33 4.21
N TYR A 194 -2.56 7.01 5.51
CA TYR A 194 -1.73 7.63 6.53
C TYR A 194 -0.25 7.39 6.28
N ALA A 195 0.10 6.14 5.98
CA ALA A 195 1.46 5.70 5.69
C ALA A 195 1.98 6.33 4.39
N ALA A 196 1.20 6.30 3.30
CA ALA A 196 1.53 6.89 2.01
C ALA A 196 1.82 8.40 2.09
N ARG A 197 1.10 9.13 2.95
CA ARG A 197 1.32 10.56 3.19
C ARG A 197 2.67 10.88 3.84
N GLY A 198 3.36 9.92 4.47
CA GLY A 198 4.71 10.12 5.03
C GLY A 198 4.77 11.32 5.98
N GLY A 199 3.79 11.47 6.87
CA GLY A 199 3.67 12.61 7.79
C GLY A 199 3.33 13.97 7.15
N LYS A 200 3.29 14.09 5.82
CA LYS A 200 3.00 15.35 5.12
C LYS A 200 1.50 15.67 5.13
N LYS A 201 1.16 16.90 5.51
CA LYS A 201 -0.22 17.42 5.52
C LYS A 201 -0.56 18.09 4.18
N ASN A 202 -1.79 17.87 3.70
CA ASN A 202 -2.37 18.51 2.51
C ASN A 202 -1.47 18.43 1.27
N LYS A 203 -0.89 17.25 1.02
CA LYS A 203 -0.17 16.92 -0.22
C LYS A 203 -0.98 16.00 -1.12
N ILE A 204 -0.79 16.14 -2.43
CA ILE A 204 -1.42 15.32 -3.48
C ILE A 204 -0.60 14.04 -3.71
N TYR A 205 0.72 14.15 -3.63
CA TYR A 205 1.69 13.07 -3.77
C TYR A 205 2.54 12.95 -2.50
N PHE A 206 3.23 11.82 -2.31
CA PHE A 206 4.09 11.65 -1.14
C PHE A 206 5.33 12.58 -1.16
N TRP A 207 5.79 13.01 -2.34
CA TRP A 207 6.87 13.99 -2.50
C TRP A 207 6.37 15.45 -2.46
N GLY A 208 5.09 15.73 -2.76
CA GLY A 208 4.59 17.10 -2.78
C GLY A 208 3.27 17.32 -3.53
N ASN A 209 3.15 18.49 -4.17
CA ASN A 209 1.97 18.89 -4.96
C ASN A 209 2.24 19.06 -6.45
N LEU A 210 3.51 19.10 -6.85
CA LEU A 210 3.88 19.29 -8.24
C LEU A 210 3.92 17.92 -8.93
N ALA A 211 3.25 17.84 -10.08
CA ALA A 211 3.29 16.71 -10.99
C ALA A 211 4.43 16.82 -12.02
N ASN A 212 5.42 17.70 -11.79
CA ASN A 212 6.66 17.65 -12.56
C ASN A 212 7.47 16.43 -12.09
N ASN A 213 8.22 15.84 -13.01
CA ASN A 213 9.14 14.74 -12.72
C ASN A 213 8.46 13.50 -12.07
N LEU A 214 7.24 13.14 -12.46
CA LEU A 214 6.58 11.90 -11.99
C LEU A 214 7.51 10.70 -12.19
N SER A 215 8.11 10.60 -13.38
CA SER A 215 9.07 9.56 -13.79
C SER A 215 10.37 9.50 -12.99
N LEU A 216 10.66 10.48 -12.11
CA LEU A 216 11.78 10.42 -11.16
C LEU A 216 11.37 9.93 -9.77
N ASN A 217 10.06 9.82 -9.49
CA ASN A 217 9.52 9.51 -8.17
C ASN A 217 8.70 8.21 -8.15
N ILE A 218 8.12 7.80 -9.28
CA ILE A 218 7.22 6.63 -9.39
C ILE A 218 7.30 5.99 -10.78
N ASN A 219 6.96 4.70 -10.84
CA ASN A 219 6.71 3.96 -12.08
C ASN A 219 5.25 4.14 -12.54
N ILE A 220 5.04 4.75 -13.70
CA ILE A 220 3.72 5.02 -14.32
C ILE A 220 3.81 5.02 -15.84
N TRP A 221 2.67 5.02 -16.52
CA TRP A 221 2.69 5.14 -17.98
C TRP A 221 3.19 6.52 -18.39
N THR A 222 4.13 6.57 -19.33
CA THR A 222 4.66 7.82 -19.89
C THR A 222 4.35 7.90 -21.39
N GLY A 223 4.12 9.08 -21.95
CA GLY A 223 3.79 9.25 -23.38
C GLY A 223 2.28 9.23 -23.69
N ASN A 224 1.81 8.34 -24.57
CA ASN A 224 0.43 8.37 -25.11
C ASN A 224 -0.32 7.05 -24.85
N PHE A 225 -0.99 7.00 -23.70
CA PHE A 225 -1.83 5.87 -23.28
C PHE A 225 -3.05 5.66 -24.20
N PRO A 226 -3.43 4.41 -24.57
CA PRO A 226 -2.78 3.13 -24.29
C PRO A 226 -1.77 2.70 -25.39
N SER A 227 -1.50 3.58 -26.36
CA SER A 227 -0.89 3.21 -27.64
C SER A 227 0.64 3.15 -27.63
N LYS A 228 1.30 3.99 -26.82
CA LYS A 228 2.76 4.13 -26.77
C LYS A 228 3.21 4.54 -25.36
N ASN A 229 3.91 3.65 -24.67
CA ASN A 229 4.68 3.99 -23.48
C ASN A 229 6.06 4.53 -23.92
N SER A 230 6.50 5.68 -23.40
CA SER A 230 7.84 6.24 -23.66
C SER A 230 8.91 5.71 -22.72
N LYS A 231 8.53 5.10 -21.58
CA LYS A 231 9.43 4.55 -20.55
C LYS A 231 10.39 5.60 -20.00
N GLU A 232 9.91 6.83 -19.81
CA GLU A 232 10.73 7.93 -19.27
C GLU A 232 11.16 7.69 -17.80
N ASP A 233 10.51 6.77 -17.11
CA ASP A 233 10.84 6.24 -15.78
C ASP A 233 11.76 4.99 -15.83
N GLY A 234 12.05 4.48 -17.03
CA GLY A 234 12.86 3.29 -17.27
C GLY A 234 12.07 1.99 -17.48
N PHE A 235 10.75 1.96 -17.28
CA PHE A 235 9.97 0.71 -17.21
C PHE A 235 8.79 0.64 -18.20
N GLU A 236 8.55 -0.56 -18.76
CA GLU A 236 7.33 -0.84 -19.57
C GLU A 236 6.18 -1.37 -18.71
N LYS A 237 6.52 -2.03 -17.59
CA LYS A 237 5.63 -2.75 -16.66
C LYS A 237 6.10 -2.48 -15.23
N SER A 238 5.85 -3.40 -14.28
CA SER A 238 6.42 -3.26 -12.94
C SER A 238 7.93 -3.10 -12.96
N ALA A 239 8.43 -2.30 -12.03
CA ALA A 239 9.82 -2.13 -11.67
C ALA A 239 10.16 -3.08 -10.51
N PRO A 240 11.45 -3.40 -10.28
CA PRO A 240 11.88 -3.95 -9.00
C PRO A 240 11.44 -3.05 -7.85
N VAL A 241 11.13 -3.62 -6.70
CA VAL A 241 10.92 -2.83 -5.49
C VAL A 241 12.20 -2.10 -5.09
N LYS A 242 12.06 -0.93 -4.46
CA LYS A 242 13.14 0.02 -4.15
C LYS A 242 13.85 0.60 -5.39
N SER A 243 13.13 0.76 -6.49
CA SER A 243 13.65 1.44 -7.70
C SER A 243 13.56 2.97 -7.59
N PHE A 244 12.59 3.48 -6.82
CA PHE A 244 12.32 4.91 -6.69
C PHE A 244 12.58 5.41 -5.25
N PRO A 245 12.65 6.74 -5.01
CA PRO A 245 12.84 7.28 -3.67
C PRO A 245 11.71 6.88 -2.71
N PRO A 246 12.01 6.49 -1.46
CA PRO A 246 10.99 6.21 -0.46
C PRO A 246 10.33 7.51 0.03
N ASN A 247 9.16 7.38 0.66
CA ASN A 247 8.58 8.49 1.42
C ASN A 247 9.27 8.67 2.80
N GLU A 248 8.86 9.68 3.58
CA GLU A 248 9.47 10.01 4.88
C GLU A 248 9.39 8.89 5.94
N PHE A 249 8.55 7.87 5.73
CA PHE A 249 8.44 6.71 6.61
C PHE A 249 9.27 5.52 6.12
N GLY A 250 10.03 5.65 5.02
CA GLY A 250 10.84 4.58 4.45
C GLY A 250 10.06 3.64 3.52
N LEU A 251 8.86 4.02 3.10
CA LEU A 251 8.01 3.22 2.20
C LEU A 251 8.34 3.51 0.74
N TYR A 252 8.71 2.47 0.01
CA TYR A 252 9.03 2.49 -1.41
C TYR A 252 7.81 2.11 -2.25
N GLU A 253 7.74 2.63 -3.48
CA GLU A 253 6.68 2.41 -4.47
C GLU A 253 5.23 2.55 -3.96
N ILE A 254 4.99 3.29 -2.88
CA ILE A 254 3.66 3.55 -2.29
C ILE A 254 2.74 4.42 -3.19
N SER A 255 3.14 4.64 -4.44
CA SER A 255 2.39 5.30 -5.51
C SER A 255 3.01 4.87 -6.85
N GLY A 256 2.19 4.53 -7.84
CA GLY A 256 2.66 3.89 -9.08
C GLY A 256 2.92 2.39 -8.89
N ASN A 257 3.83 1.83 -9.69
CA ASN A 257 4.22 0.41 -9.73
C ASN A 257 3.04 -0.58 -9.81
N VAL A 258 2.52 -1.17 -8.72
CA VAL A 258 1.27 -1.94 -8.77
C VAL A 258 0.22 -1.44 -7.78
N TRP A 259 -1.05 -1.69 -8.11
CA TRP A 259 -2.15 -1.42 -7.18
C TRP A 259 -2.02 -2.33 -5.97
N GLU A 260 -2.30 -1.80 -4.78
CA GLU A 260 -2.20 -2.54 -3.54
C GLU A 260 -3.56 -2.80 -2.91
N TRP A 261 -3.84 -4.06 -2.56
CA TRP A 261 -5.01 -4.46 -1.78
C TRP A 261 -5.02 -3.85 -0.36
N THR A 262 -6.21 -3.44 0.08
CA THR A 262 -6.50 -3.06 1.47
C THR A 262 -7.70 -3.84 2.01
N SER A 263 -7.88 -3.88 3.33
CA SER A 263 -8.89 -4.70 3.99
C SER A 263 -10.35 -4.26 3.78
N ASP A 264 -10.55 -3.05 3.27
CA ASP A 264 -11.79 -2.28 3.43
C ASP A 264 -12.77 -2.54 2.28
N TRP A 265 -14.07 -2.66 2.59
CA TRP A 265 -15.10 -2.69 1.55
C TRP A 265 -15.22 -1.31 0.90
N TYR A 266 -15.17 -1.27 -0.44
CA TYR A 266 -15.33 -0.02 -1.17
C TYR A 266 -16.78 0.46 -1.08
N ASN A 267 -16.96 1.67 -0.57
CA ASN A 267 -18.26 2.33 -0.50
C ASN A 267 -18.07 3.83 -0.80
N VAL A 268 -18.76 4.31 -1.83
CA VAL A 268 -18.72 5.71 -2.28
C VAL A 268 -19.22 6.70 -1.22
N MET A 269 -20.11 6.27 -0.32
CA MET A 269 -20.68 7.13 0.73
C MET A 269 -19.82 7.19 2.00
N TYR A 270 -18.86 6.27 2.16
CA TYR A 270 -18.16 6.07 3.44
C TYR A 270 -17.50 7.34 3.98
N TYR A 271 -16.77 8.08 3.13
CA TYR A 271 -16.10 9.33 3.56
C TYR A 271 -17.11 10.42 4.00
N ALA A 272 -18.31 10.45 3.40
CA ALA A 272 -19.37 11.39 3.77
C ALA A 272 -20.11 10.96 5.05
N GLU A 273 -20.18 9.66 5.34
CA GLU A 273 -20.61 9.13 6.64
C GLU A 273 -19.56 9.47 7.71
N CYS A 274 -18.27 9.26 7.40
CA CYS A 274 -17.18 9.54 8.32
C CYS A 274 -17.12 11.02 8.75
N LEU A 275 -17.31 11.95 7.82
CA LEU A 275 -17.34 13.38 8.11
C LEU A 275 -18.41 13.75 9.16
N LYS A 276 -19.58 13.08 9.14
CA LYS A 276 -20.68 13.33 10.10
C LYS A 276 -20.33 12.86 11.51
N THR A 277 -19.45 11.87 11.65
CA THR A 277 -18.98 11.34 12.93
C THR A 277 -17.88 12.22 13.55
N GLY A 278 -17.15 12.99 12.74
CA GLY A 278 -16.05 13.85 13.20
C GLY A 278 -14.71 13.11 13.18
N LEU A 279 -14.08 12.91 14.35
CA LEU A 279 -12.82 12.15 14.46
C LEU A 279 -13.09 10.66 14.65
N ILE A 280 -12.60 9.84 13.72
CA ILE A 280 -12.73 8.38 13.78
C ILE A 280 -11.40 7.74 14.14
N ASN A 281 -11.43 6.77 15.07
CA ASN A 281 -10.25 6.05 15.53
C ASN A 281 -10.19 4.67 14.86
N ASN A 282 -9.08 4.36 14.19
CA ASN A 282 -8.80 3.10 13.50
C ASN A 282 -9.98 2.57 12.63
N PRO A 283 -10.48 3.36 11.66
CA PRO A 283 -11.54 2.89 10.77
C PRO A 283 -11.14 1.61 10.04
N ARG A 284 -12.11 0.71 9.87
CA ARG A 284 -11.99 -0.59 9.18
C ARG A 284 -12.88 -0.66 7.93
N GLY A 285 -13.14 0.49 7.32
CA GLY A 285 -14.00 0.63 6.15
C GLY A 285 -15.49 0.57 6.44
N ALA A 286 -16.28 0.53 5.36
CA ALA A 286 -17.72 0.33 5.45
C ALA A 286 -18.06 -1.14 5.79
N GLN A 287 -19.24 -1.38 6.38
CA GLN A 287 -19.70 -2.74 6.70
C GLN A 287 -20.01 -3.58 5.45
N LYS A 288 -20.33 -2.93 4.32
CA LYS A 288 -20.63 -3.56 3.04
C LYS A 288 -20.17 -2.68 1.88
N ALA A 289 -19.93 -3.31 0.73
CA ALA A 289 -19.63 -2.61 -0.50
C ALA A 289 -20.85 -1.82 -1.02
N TYR A 290 -20.58 -0.69 -1.67
CA TYR A 290 -21.59 0.08 -2.40
C TYR A 290 -20.94 0.95 -3.50
N ASP A 291 -21.21 0.62 -4.76
CA ASP A 291 -20.82 1.40 -5.94
C ASP A 291 -21.98 1.50 -6.95
N PRO A 292 -22.78 2.59 -6.92
CA PRO A 292 -23.89 2.77 -7.86
C PRO A 292 -23.42 3.00 -9.30
N ASN A 293 -22.13 3.30 -9.51
CA ASN A 293 -21.53 3.58 -10.81
C ASN A 293 -20.63 2.43 -11.28
N SER A 294 -20.92 1.19 -10.87
CA SER A 294 -20.16 0.00 -11.26
C SER A 294 -20.19 -0.21 -12.79
N ARG A 295 -19.22 0.41 -13.48
CA ARG A 295 -19.07 0.42 -14.94
C ARG A 295 -18.63 -0.95 -15.51
N HIS A 296 -18.42 -1.93 -14.64
CA HIS A 296 -17.95 -3.28 -14.98
C HIS A 296 -19.08 -4.34 -15.06
N GLY A 297 -20.35 -3.91 -15.11
CA GLY A 297 -21.50 -4.81 -15.21
C GLY A 297 -21.84 -5.58 -13.92
N LEU A 298 -21.05 -5.37 -12.87
CA LEU A 298 -21.30 -5.84 -11.52
C LEU A 298 -22.44 -5.03 -10.87
N SER A 299 -23.24 -5.66 -10.01
CA SER A 299 -24.31 -4.96 -9.30
C SER A 299 -23.75 -3.88 -8.36
N ALA A 300 -24.57 -2.89 -7.99
CA ALA A 300 -24.15 -1.83 -7.06
C ALA A 300 -23.75 -2.32 -5.65
N HIS A 301 -23.94 -3.61 -5.36
CA HIS A 301 -23.56 -4.29 -4.12
C HIS A 301 -22.61 -5.48 -4.36
N ALA A 302 -21.92 -5.53 -5.50
CA ALA A 302 -20.90 -6.54 -5.74
C ALA A 302 -19.78 -6.47 -4.70
N ASN A 303 -19.15 -7.61 -4.43
CA ASN A 303 -18.08 -7.73 -3.45
C ASN A 303 -16.79 -7.04 -3.95
N VAL A 304 -16.72 -5.72 -3.77
CA VAL A 304 -15.56 -4.91 -4.15
C VAL A 304 -14.83 -4.39 -2.92
N LYS A 305 -13.51 -4.64 -2.87
CA LYS A 305 -12.60 -4.08 -1.86
C LYS A 305 -11.91 -2.85 -2.43
N VAL A 306 -11.31 -2.06 -1.55
CA VAL A 306 -10.50 -0.90 -1.95
C VAL A 306 -9.09 -1.34 -2.34
N ILE A 307 -8.63 -0.91 -3.52
CA ILE A 307 -7.22 -0.87 -3.89
C ILE A 307 -6.70 0.58 -3.89
N ARG A 308 -5.39 0.75 -3.63
CA ARG A 308 -4.71 2.05 -3.48
C ARG A 308 -3.39 2.08 -4.27
N GLY A 309 -2.85 3.28 -4.50
CA GLY A 309 -1.50 3.48 -5.06
C GLY A 309 -1.42 3.77 -6.57
N GLY A 310 -2.37 3.32 -7.38
CA GLY A 310 -2.23 3.36 -8.83
C GLY A 310 -1.32 2.24 -9.34
N SER A 311 -0.73 2.39 -10.53
CA SER A 311 0.16 1.37 -11.12
C SER A 311 1.00 1.94 -12.28
N PHE A 312 1.90 1.12 -12.83
CA PHE A 312 2.67 1.36 -14.05
C PHE A 312 1.81 1.64 -15.30
N LEU A 313 0.49 1.39 -15.26
CA LEU A 313 -0.44 1.72 -16.35
C LEU A 313 -1.11 3.08 -16.20
N CYS A 314 -1.07 3.70 -15.01
CA CYS A 314 -1.77 4.96 -14.76
C CYS A 314 -1.17 6.11 -15.58
N HIS A 315 -2.03 6.94 -16.18
CA HIS A 315 -1.65 8.15 -16.90
C HIS A 315 -2.69 9.25 -16.68
N ASN A 316 -2.24 10.50 -16.51
CA ASN A 316 -3.12 11.62 -16.16
C ASN A 316 -4.27 11.90 -17.16
N SER A 317 -4.17 11.39 -18.40
CA SER A 317 -5.21 11.52 -19.43
C SER A 317 -6.42 10.60 -19.22
N TYR A 318 -6.34 9.61 -18.32
CA TYR A 318 -7.46 8.68 -18.06
C TYR A 318 -7.56 8.22 -16.60
N CYS A 319 -6.43 8.07 -15.90
CA CYS A 319 -6.35 7.55 -14.53
C CYS A 319 -5.14 8.16 -13.82
N ALA A 320 -5.38 9.23 -13.05
CA ALA A 320 -4.39 9.89 -12.23
C ALA A 320 -4.33 9.29 -10.82
N ASN A 321 -4.46 7.96 -10.66
CA ASN A 321 -4.68 7.35 -9.34
C ASN A 321 -3.39 7.03 -8.55
N TYR A 322 -2.25 7.54 -9.01
CA TYR A 322 -0.98 7.60 -8.27
C TYR A 322 -0.91 8.77 -7.26
N ARG A 323 -2.05 9.38 -6.92
CA ARG A 323 -2.16 10.39 -5.85
C ARG A 323 -2.46 9.68 -4.54
N VAL A 324 -1.93 10.18 -3.42
CA VAL A 324 -2.04 9.46 -2.13
C VAL A 324 -3.49 9.31 -1.64
N SER A 325 -4.41 10.20 -2.05
CA SER A 325 -5.84 10.11 -1.71
C SER A 325 -6.67 9.21 -2.63
N SER A 326 -6.11 8.77 -3.76
CA SER A 326 -6.83 7.97 -4.75
C SER A 326 -7.16 6.60 -4.21
N ARG A 327 -8.40 6.18 -4.48
CA ARG A 327 -8.97 4.88 -4.14
C ARG A 327 -9.68 4.31 -5.36
N HIS A 328 -9.77 3.00 -5.49
CA HIS A 328 -10.52 2.37 -6.59
C HIS A 328 -11.24 1.11 -6.09
N PRO A 329 -12.46 0.81 -6.57
CA PRO A 329 -13.11 -0.47 -6.33
C PRO A 329 -12.45 -1.58 -7.14
N GLN A 330 -12.24 -2.75 -6.54
CA GLN A 330 -11.81 -3.95 -7.27
C GLN A 330 -12.57 -5.18 -6.76
N GLY A 331 -13.09 -6.02 -7.67
CA GLY A 331 -13.78 -7.26 -7.31
C GLY A 331 -12.84 -8.25 -6.65
N ILE A 332 -13.28 -8.88 -5.56
CA ILE A 332 -12.40 -9.70 -4.70
C ILE A 332 -11.79 -10.93 -5.39
N GLU A 333 -12.40 -11.42 -6.47
CA GLU A 333 -11.90 -12.54 -7.28
C GLU A 333 -11.08 -12.07 -8.48
N ASP A 334 -11.11 -10.78 -8.82
CA ASP A 334 -10.43 -10.24 -9.98
C ASP A 334 -8.90 -10.30 -9.79
N THR A 335 -8.20 -10.62 -10.87
CA THR A 335 -6.73 -10.62 -10.92
C THR A 335 -6.27 -9.91 -12.19
N ALA A 336 -5.17 -9.16 -12.10
CA ALA A 336 -4.58 -8.51 -13.26
C ALA A 336 -3.06 -8.28 -13.08
N GLU A 337 -2.35 -8.05 -14.18
CA GLU A 337 -0.88 -7.89 -14.21
C GLU A 337 -0.32 -6.63 -13.51
N HIS A 338 -1.20 -5.86 -12.87
CA HIS A 338 -0.91 -4.56 -12.26
C HIS A 338 -1.54 -4.43 -10.86
N ILE A 339 -1.92 -5.55 -10.25
CA ILE A 339 -2.51 -5.64 -8.90
C ILE A 339 -1.68 -6.62 -8.07
N GLY A 340 -1.11 -6.11 -6.99
CA GLY A 340 -0.39 -6.82 -5.93
C GLY A 340 -0.84 -6.31 -4.56
N PHE A 341 0.05 -6.30 -3.57
CA PHE A 341 -0.24 -5.87 -2.20
C PHE A 341 1.03 -5.64 -1.39
N ARG A 342 0.87 -4.98 -0.23
CA ARG A 342 1.82 -5.02 0.89
C ARG A 342 1.07 -5.34 2.19
N THR A 343 1.78 -5.73 3.24
CA THR A 343 1.19 -6.15 4.50
C THR A 343 1.54 -5.21 5.67
N VAL A 344 0.81 -5.38 6.77
CA VAL A 344 1.05 -4.71 8.05
C VAL A 344 0.99 -5.70 9.21
N LEU A 345 1.61 -5.34 10.31
CA LEU A 345 1.64 -6.10 11.56
C LEU A 345 1.34 -5.16 12.74
N ASP A 346 0.38 -5.55 13.57
CA ASP A 346 0.05 -4.81 14.80
C ASP A 346 1.13 -5.03 15.88
N GLU A 347 1.37 -4.02 16.70
CA GLU A 347 2.24 -4.20 17.88
C GLU A 347 1.61 -5.21 18.86
N LYS A 348 2.38 -6.25 19.23
CA LYS A 348 1.99 -7.18 20.30
C LYS A 348 1.90 -6.41 21.61
N LYS A 349 0.71 -6.43 22.22
CA LYS A 349 0.40 -5.76 23.50
C LYS A 349 0.83 -6.57 24.71
#